data_AF-A0AAA9YY39-F1
#
_entry.id   AF-A0AAA9YY39-F1
#
_cell.length_a   1.000
_cell.length_b   1.000
_cell.length_c   1.000
_cell.angle_alpha   90.00
_cell.angle_beta   90.00
_cell.angle_gamma   90.00
#
_symmetry.space_group_name_H-M   'P 1'
#
loop_
_entity.id
_entity.type
_entity.pdbx_description
1 polymer ?
#
loop_
_entity_poly.entity_id
_entity_poly.type
_entity_poly.pdbx_seq_one_letter_code
_entity_poly.pdbx_strand_id
1 'polypeptide(L)'
;MPTLQHRSGRCDATSRGTIFTKSGQFVCFADDMDIIARTFERVAELYTRLKREAAEVGLVVNASKTKYMLVCGTENDRIRLGSNVTIDGDTFEVVKALA
;
A
#
# COMPACT_ATOMS: atom_id res chain seq x y z
N MET A 1 -5.65 7.69 -8.91
CA MET A 1 -6.21 6.49 -8.26
C MET A 1 -5.40 6.19 -7.00
N PRO A 2 -6.05 6.06 -5.82
CA PRO A 2 -5.33 5.75 -4.58
C PRO A 2 -4.72 4.35 -4.63
N THR A 3 -3.51 4.18 -4.09
CA THR A 3 -2.77 2.91 -4.15
C THR A 3 -2.21 2.54 -2.78
N LEU A 4 -2.13 1.23 -2.50
CA LEU A 4 -1.47 0.67 -1.33
C LEU A 4 -0.29 -0.15 -1.82
N GLN A 5 0.93 0.27 -1.51
CA GLN A 5 2.15 -0.40 -1.95
C GLN A 5 2.86 -1.06 -0.77
N HIS A 6 3.03 -2.38 -0.89
CA HIS A 6 3.87 -3.18 0.00
C HIS A 6 5.14 -3.59 -0.73
N ARG A 7 6.29 -3.34 -0.12
CA ARG A 7 7.57 -3.80 -0.65
C ARG A 7 8.11 -5.02 0.08
N SER A 8 8.16 -6.17 -0.57
CA SER A 8 8.82 -7.39 -0.04
C SER A 8 10.25 -7.50 -0.59
N GLY A 9 11.26 -7.01 0.15
CA GLY A 9 12.68 -7.27 -0.16
C GLY A 9 13.55 -6.07 -0.56
N ARG A 10 14.79 -6.35 -0.99
CA ARG A 10 15.73 -5.35 -1.55
C ARG A 10 15.50 -5.25 -3.05
N CYS A 11 15.27 -4.03 -3.52
CA CYS A 11 15.33 -3.69 -4.94
C CYS A 11 16.67 -3.00 -5.22
N ASP A 12 17.18 -3.13 -6.43
CA ASP A 12 18.48 -2.58 -6.85
C ASP A 12 18.54 -1.04 -6.85
N ALA A 13 17.44 -0.38 -6.50
CA ALA A 13 17.44 1.04 -6.17
C ALA A 13 18.13 1.28 -4.81
N THR A 14 19.22 2.02 -4.84
CA THR A 14 20.02 2.38 -3.65
C THR A 14 19.13 3.04 -2.59
N SER A 15 18.88 2.34 -1.49
CA SER A 15 17.99 2.78 -0.39
C SER A 15 18.63 3.82 0.54
N ARG A 16 19.95 4.04 0.42
CA ARG A 16 20.69 5.09 1.13
C ARG A 16 20.59 6.40 0.32
N GLY A 17 19.54 7.18 0.58
CA GLY A 17 19.32 8.49 -0.03
C GLY A 17 17.94 8.69 -0.64
N THR A 18 17.15 7.62 -0.72
CA THR A 18 15.73 7.67 -1.13
C THR A 18 14.84 7.73 0.11
N ILE A 19 13.62 8.27 -0.04
CA ILE A 19 12.66 8.57 1.05
C ILE A 19 12.28 7.30 1.88
N PHE A 20 12.69 6.12 1.42
CA PHE A 20 12.52 4.77 2.01
C PHE A 20 13.27 4.49 3.33
N THR A 21 13.81 5.50 4.01
CA THR A 21 14.37 5.33 5.37
C THR A 21 13.30 5.18 6.45
N LYS A 22 12.05 5.60 6.18
CA LYS A 22 10.89 5.41 7.07
C LYS A 22 10.14 4.11 6.75
N SER A 23 9.64 3.43 7.78
CA SER A 23 8.94 2.13 7.67
C SER A 23 7.62 2.18 6.91
N GLY A 24 7.00 3.37 6.81
CA GLY A 24 5.85 3.63 5.94
C GLY A 24 5.65 5.13 5.70
N GLN A 25 4.98 5.47 4.60
CA GLN A 25 4.84 6.82 4.06
C GLN A 25 3.46 7.03 3.42
N PHE A 26 2.98 8.27 3.46
CA PHE A 26 1.83 8.75 2.68
C PHE A 26 2.36 9.70 1.61
N VAL A 27 1.97 9.49 0.36
CA VAL A 27 2.23 10.40 -0.75
C VAL A 27 0.88 10.86 -1.27
N CYS A 28 0.62 12.16 -1.19
CA CYS A 28 -0.68 12.71 -1.57
C CYS A 28 -0.48 13.74 -2.68
N PHE A 29 -1.31 13.66 -3.72
CA PHE A 29 -1.42 14.70 -4.74
C PHE A 29 -2.91 14.98 -4.98
N ALA A 30 -3.34 16.21 -4.67
CA ALA A 30 -4.76 16.58 -4.71
C ALA A 30 -5.63 15.57 -3.94
N ASP A 31 -6.60 14.95 -4.61
CA ASP A 31 -7.52 13.94 -4.08
C ASP A 31 -6.96 12.50 -4.11
N ASP A 32 -5.80 12.29 -4.73
CA ASP A 32 -5.14 10.98 -4.80
C ASP A 32 -4.13 10.79 -3.66
N MET A 33 -4.19 9.63 -2.99
CA MET A 33 -3.28 9.24 -1.92
C MET A 33 -2.67 7.86 -2.16
N ASP A 34 -1.37 7.72 -1.94
CA ASP A 34 -0.61 6.47 -2.00
C ASP A 34 0.02 6.15 -0.63
N ILE A 35 -0.13 4.92 -0.17
CA ILE A 35 0.48 4.42 1.07
C ILE A 35 1.59 3.45 0.70
N ILE A 36 2.83 3.76 1.07
CA ILE A 36 3.98 2.91 0.75
C ILE A 36 4.62 2.41 2.04
N ALA A 37 4.72 1.10 2.23
CA ALA A 37 5.39 0.51 3.39
C ALA A 37 6.16 -0.78 3.08
N ARG A 38 7.05 -1.16 4.00
CA ARG A 38 7.96 -2.32 3.85
C ARG A 38 7.36 -3.66 4.25
N THR A 39 6.25 -3.67 4.98
CA THR A 39 5.58 -4.89 5.41
C THR A 39 4.08 -4.72 5.27
N PHE A 40 3.36 -5.84 5.08
CA PHE A 40 1.91 -5.85 5.02
C PHE A 40 1.29 -5.25 6.29
N GLU A 41 1.80 -5.61 7.46
CA GLU A 41 1.29 -5.14 8.75
C GLU A 41 1.37 -3.62 8.85
N ARG A 42 2.44 -3.04 8.30
CA ARG A 42 2.61 -1.59 8.30
C ARG A 42 1.69 -0.89 7.31
N VAL A 43 1.43 -1.48 6.14
CA VAL A 43 0.38 -0.98 5.22
C VAL A 43 -0.99 -1.04 5.91
N ALA A 44 -1.30 -2.17 6.55
CA ALA A 44 -2.56 -2.38 7.24
C ALA A 44 -2.78 -1.35 8.37
N GLU A 45 -1.79 -1.16 9.23
CA GLU A 45 -1.86 -0.16 10.31
C GLU A 45 -2.07 1.26 9.78
N LEU A 46 -1.33 1.65 8.74
CA LEU A 46 -1.46 2.98 8.14
C LEU A 46 -2.82 3.18 7.47
N TYR A 47 -3.31 2.15 6.77
CA TYR A 47 -4.62 2.16 6.14
C TYR A 47 -5.75 2.26 7.17
N THR A 48 -5.75 1.42 8.20
CA THR A 48 -6.77 1.45 9.28
C THR A 48 -6.79 2.81 9.96
N ARG A 49 -5.60 3.38 10.25
CA ARG A 49 -5.52 4.73 10.82
C ARG A 49 -6.09 5.76 9.86
N LEU A 50 -5.66 5.76 8.59
CA LEU A 50 -6.18 6.70 7.58
C LEU A 50 -7.69 6.63 7.46
N LYS A 51 -8.26 5.42 7.39
CA LYS A 51 -9.71 5.19 7.28
C LYS A 51 -10.46 5.78 8.47
N ARG A 52 -9.94 5.61 9.69
CA ARG A 52 -10.52 6.21 10.90
C ARG A 52 -10.50 7.74 10.86
N GLU A 53 -9.34 8.34 10.58
CA GLU A 53 -9.20 9.81 10.56
C GLU A 53 -10.02 10.43 9.41
N ALA A 54 -10.11 9.75 8.26
CA ALA A 54 -10.97 10.16 7.15
C ALA A 54 -12.45 10.19 7.56
N ALA A 55 -12.90 9.17 8.30
CA ALA A 55 -14.28 9.13 8.80
C ALA A 55 -14.58 10.27 9.78
N GLU A 56 -13.63 10.69 10.61
CA GLU A 56 -13.78 11.82 11.53
C GLU A 56 -14.03 13.16 10.79
N VAL A 57 -13.48 13.30 9.58
CA VAL A 57 -13.70 14.48 8.72
C VAL A 57 -14.79 14.27 7.66
N GLY A 58 -15.55 13.17 7.74
CA GLY A 58 -16.68 12.88 6.84
C GLY A 58 -16.28 12.32 5.46
N LEU A 59 -15.05 11.85 5.29
CA LEU A 59 -14.57 11.20 4.07
C LEU A 59 -14.62 9.68 4.20
N VAL A 60 -14.78 8.99 3.06
CA VAL A 60 -14.80 7.52 2.99
C VAL A 60 -13.80 7.06 1.93
N VAL A 61 -12.95 6.11 2.30
CA VAL A 61 -12.04 5.48 1.33
C VAL A 61 -12.83 4.58 0.39
N ASN A 62 -12.69 4.81 -0.92
CA ASN A 62 -13.33 3.97 -1.91
C ASN A 62 -12.47 2.72 -2.19
N ALA A 63 -12.79 1.60 -1.54
CA ALA A 63 -12.09 0.34 -1.71
C ALA A 63 -12.09 -0.17 -3.17
N SER A 64 -13.18 0.01 -3.91
CA SER A 64 -13.29 -0.44 -5.30
C SER A 64 -12.27 0.23 -6.25
N LYS A 65 -11.93 1.49 -5.96
CA LYS A 65 -10.95 2.29 -6.72
C LYS A 65 -9.52 2.14 -6.20
N THR A 66 -9.34 1.60 -5.00
CA THR A 66 -8.04 1.44 -4.35
C THR A 66 -7.46 0.08 -4.71
N LYS A 67 -6.18 0.04 -5.07
CA LYS A 67 -5.50 -1.20 -5.47
C LYS A 67 -4.32 -1.48 -4.54
N TYR A 68 -4.03 -2.75 -4.33
CA TYR A 68 -2.86 -3.19 -3.58
C TYR A 68 -1.77 -3.67 -4.53
N MET A 69 -0.53 -3.24 -4.33
CA MET A 69 0.58 -3.57 -5.19
C MET A 69 1.74 -4.12 -4.38
N LEU A 70 2.23 -5.30 -4.76
CA LEU A 70 3.47 -5.84 -4.22
C LEU A 70 4.65 -5.38 -5.08
N VAL A 71 5.43 -4.46 -4.54
CA VAL A 71 6.61 -3.89 -5.19
C VAL A 71 7.83 -4.73 -4.83
N CYS A 72 8.61 -5.15 -5.83
CA CYS A 72 9.87 -5.90 -5.67
C CYS A 72 9.78 -7.25 -4.92
N GLY A 73 8.58 -7.82 -4.76
CA GLY A 73 8.40 -9.16 -4.21
C GLY A 73 8.69 -10.28 -5.22
N THR A 74 9.06 -11.45 -4.71
CA THR A 74 9.31 -12.66 -5.51
C THR A 74 8.02 -13.23 -6.09
N GLU A 75 8.12 -14.11 -7.10
CA GLU A 75 6.97 -14.85 -7.65
C GLU A 75 6.20 -15.58 -6.53
N ASN A 76 6.93 -16.20 -5.60
CA ASN A 76 6.37 -16.90 -4.44
C ASN A 76 5.59 -15.97 -3.50
N ASP A 77 6.09 -14.75 -3.28
CA ASP A 77 5.36 -13.76 -2.46
C ASP A 77 4.05 -13.35 -3.13
N ARG A 78 4.04 -13.23 -4.47
CA ARG A 78 2.82 -12.92 -5.24
C ARG A 78 1.80 -14.06 -5.19
N ILE A 79 2.26 -15.31 -5.32
CA ILE A 79 1.39 -16.50 -5.23
C ILE A 79 0.75 -16.59 -3.84
N ARG A 80 1.53 -16.34 -2.77
CA ARG A 80 1.03 -16.36 -1.38
C ARG A 80 0.03 -15.24 -1.11
N LEU A 81 0.24 -14.08 -1.70
CA LEU A 81 -0.65 -12.93 -1.56
C LEU A 81 -1.99 -13.14 -2.27
N GLY A 82 -2.00 -13.89 -3.38
CA GLY A 82 -3.20 -14.15 -4.17
C GLY A 82 -3.71 -12.94 -4.95
N SER A 83 -4.96 -13.01 -5.40
CA SER A 83 -5.58 -11.97 -6.25
C SER A 83 -6.17 -10.80 -5.43
N ASN A 84 -6.41 -11.01 -4.14
CA ASN A 84 -7.12 -10.06 -3.29
C ASN A 84 -6.49 -10.02 -1.90
N VAL A 85 -6.49 -8.84 -1.29
CA VAL A 85 -6.06 -8.65 0.10
C VAL A 85 -7.15 -7.94 0.89
N THR A 86 -7.40 -8.39 2.12
CA THR A 86 -8.40 -7.78 3.00
C THR A 86 -7.70 -7.06 4.15
N ILE A 87 -8.04 -5.79 4.35
CA ILE A 87 -7.51 -4.94 5.43
C ILE A 87 -8.68 -4.18 6.04
N ASP A 88 -8.87 -4.31 7.35
CA ASP A 88 -9.90 -3.57 8.10
C ASP A 88 -11.31 -3.67 7.49
N GLY A 89 -11.67 -4.87 7.03
CA GLY A 89 -12.97 -5.18 6.41
C GLY A 89 -13.09 -4.82 4.92
N ASP A 90 -12.15 -4.05 4.37
CA ASP A 90 -12.13 -3.70 2.94
C ASP A 90 -11.25 -4.68 2.15
N THR A 91 -11.71 -5.05 0.96
CA THR A 91 -10.98 -5.97 0.07
C THR A 91 -10.46 -5.23 -1.15
N PHE A 92 -9.16 -5.36 -1.41
CA PHE A 92 -8.46 -4.72 -2.51
C PHE A 92 -7.98 -5.77 -3.50
N GLU A 93 -8.08 -5.42 -4.78
CA GLU A 93 -7.47 -6.20 -5.86
C GLU A 93 -5.95 -6.02 -5.83
N VAL A 94 -5.23 -7.13 -5.96
CA VAL A 94 -3.76 -7.14 -6.08
C VAL A 94 -3.37 -6.96 -7.54
N VAL A 95 -2.60 -5.90 -7.82
CA VAL A 95 -2.11 -5.57 -9.16
C VAL A 95 -0.60 -5.72 -9.25
N LYS A 96 -0.10 -5.99 -10.47
CA LYS A 96 1.34 -6.10 -10.74
C LYS A 96 1.95 -4.70 -10.84
N ALA A 97 3.10 -4.50 -10.21
CA ALA A 97 3.97 -3.38 -10.53
C ALA A 97 4.47 -3.55 -11.98
N LEU A 98 4.27 -2.53 -12.82
CA LEU A 98 4.93 -2.46 -14.13
C LEU A 98 6.42 -2.19 -13.86
N ALA A 99 7.27 -3.02 -14.45
CA ALA A 99 8.72 -2.90 -14.38
C ALA A 99 9.22 -1.76 -15.27
#